data_AF-A0A497LU01-F1
#
_entry.id   AF-A0A497LU01-F1
#
_cell.length_a   1.000
_cell.length_b   1.000
_cell.length_c   1.000
_cell.angle_alpha   90.00
_cell.angle_beta   90.00
_cell.angle_gamma   90.00
#
_symmetry.space_group_name_H-M   'P 1'
#
loop_
_entity.id
_entity.type
_entity.pdbx_description
1 polymer ?
#
loop_
_entity_poly.entity_id
_entity_poly.type
_entity_poly.pdbx_seq_one_letter_code
_entity_poly.pdbx_strand_id
1 'polypeptide(L)'
;MKKKEIRIVFEPSGKQVVVGPGKSILEAASKAGVSIRSECGGRGLCGKCKVIIPSKTGLNPLTKNEKSRLTAKEIEKGFRLACLSLVTGEAENVTVIIPEESRLEKRRILIEGFERDVSLEPAIYKVFLEVPKPSLGDVRADAERLLNVLGEKMEISLEVLQKLPTVLRDGNWKVSVTIWNNQRIIDIEAGRSDESYGVAVDLGTSKIIGYLVDLPNGDIIRTATIENPQLVYGEDLVTRISLTIEEKEKLQELHN
;
A
#
# COMPACT_ATOMS: atom_id res chain seq x y z
N MET A 1 12.92 41.61 -23.73
CA MET A 1 13.90 40.52 -23.99
C MET A 1 13.15 39.20 -23.96
N LYS A 2 13.11 38.44 -25.07
CA LYS A 2 12.42 37.15 -25.12
C LYS A 2 13.05 36.22 -24.09
N LYS A 3 12.29 35.75 -23.09
CA LYS A 3 12.75 34.73 -22.14
C LYS A 3 13.10 33.48 -22.96
N LYS A 4 14.38 33.19 -23.13
CA LYS A 4 14.84 32.04 -23.91
C LYS A 4 14.47 30.78 -23.13
N GLU A 5 13.54 30.02 -23.67
CA GLU A 5 13.10 28.75 -23.08
C GLU A 5 14.21 27.70 -23.23
N ILE A 6 14.36 26.82 -22.23
CA ILE A 6 15.41 25.80 -22.18
C ILE A 6 14.77 24.43 -22.15
N ARG A 7 15.29 23.52 -22.97
CA ARG A 7 14.89 22.11 -22.96
C ARG A 7 15.70 21.33 -21.93
N ILE A 8 15.00 20.69 -20.99
CA ILE A 8 15.60 19.80 -19.99
C ILE A 8 15.28 18.36 -20.35
N VAL A 9 16.29 17.49 -20.34
CA VAL A 9 16.17 16.05 -20.59
C VAL A 9 16.54 15.29 -19.33
N PHE A 10 15.67 14.38 -18.89
CA PHE A 10 15.85 13.59 -17.66
C PHE A 10 16.23 12.14 -17.98
N GLU A 11 17.47 11.76 -17.65
CA GLU A 11 17.98 10.40 -17.78
C GLU A 11 17.88 9.65 -16.44
N PRO A 12 17.55 8.34 -16.44
CA PRO A 12 17.40 7.43 -17.60
C PRO A 12 15.98 7.39 -18.19
N SER A 13 15.06 8.23 -17.70
CA SER A 13 13.64 8.16 -18.07
C SER A 13 13.33 8.61 -19.51
N GLY A 14 14.27 9.27 -20.18
CA GLY A 14 14.10 9.88 -21.50
C GLY A 14 13.11 11.06 -21.56
N LYS A 15 12.47 11.42 -20.43
CA LYS A 15 11.44 12.48 -20.40
C LYS A 15 12.04 13.85 -20.62
N GLN A 16 11.30 14.72 -21.31
CA GLN A 16 11.74 16.06 -21.66
C GLN A 16 10.70 17.11 -21.28
N VAL A 17 11.17 18.30 -20.91
CA VAL A 17 10.31 19.45 -20.61
C VAL A 17 11.00 20.73 -21.06
N VAL A 18 10.19 21.70 -21.47
CA VAL A 18 10.67 23.05 -21.78
C VAL A 18 10.26 23.98 -20.65
N VAL A 19 11.23 24.71 -20.09
CA VAL A 19 10.99 25.65 -18.99
C VAL A 19 11.68 26.99 -19.25
N GLY A 20 11.08 28.06 -18.73
CA GLY A 20 11.70 29.39 -18.73
C GLY A 20 12.76 29.55 -17.64
N PRO A 21 13.57 30.62 -17.70
CA PRO A 21 14.57 30.94 -16.69
C PRO A 21 13.93 31.21 -15.32
N GLY A 22 14.68 30.91 -14.26
CA GLY A 22 14.26 31.03 -12.86
C GLY A 22 13.53 29.82 -12.30
N LYS A 23 13.27 28.79 -13.11
CA LYS A 23 12.68 27.53 -12.65
C LYS A 23 13.75 26.57 -12.13
N SER A 24 13.41 25.85 -11.06
CA SER A 24 14.30 24.82 -10.51
C SER A 24 14.24 23.53 -11.33
N ILE A 25 15.32 22.74 -11.28
CA ILE A 25 15.33 21.38 -11.85
C ILE A 25 14.26 20.51 -11.19
N LEU A 26 13.98 20.70 -9.90
CA LEU A 26 12.92 19.98 -9.19
C LEU A 26 11.52 20.30 -9.75
N GLU A 27 11.23 21.57 -10.00
CA GLU A 27 9.97 21.99 -10.65
C GLU A 27 9.86 21.47 -12.08
N ALA A 28 10.96 21.51 -12.84
CA ALA A 28 11.01 20.97 -14.18
C ALA A 28 10.74 19.46 -14.19
N ALA A 29 11.34 18.72 -13.25
CA ALA A 29 11.13 17.28 -13.11
C ALA A 29 9.66 16.95 -12.81
N SER A 30 9.06 17.68 -11.86
CA SER A 30 7.62 17.52 -11.54
C SER A 30 6.72 17.75 -12.77
N LYS A 31 6.98 18.81 -13.55
CA LYS A 31 6.25 19.08 -14.81
C LYS A 31 6.45 18.00 -15.87
N ALA A 32 7.63 17.38 -15.93
CA ALA A 32 7.91 16.26 -16.82
C ALA A 32 7.30 14.93 -16.33
N GLY A 33 6.65 14.91 -15.16
CA GLY A 33 6.19 13.67 -14.52
C GLY A 33 7.34 12.79 -14.05
N VAL A 34 8.46 13.40 -13.66
CA VAL A 34 9.66 12.74 -13.12
C VAL A 34 9.75 13.06 -11.63
N SER A 35 9.69 12.02 -10.79
CA SER A 35 9.68 12.16 -9.34
C SER A 35 11.09 12.09 -8.76
N ILE A 36 11.54 13.18 -8.14
CA ILE A 36 12.81 13.30 -7.42
C ILE A 36 12.51 13.43 -5.91
N ARG A 37 13.26 12.73 -5.05
CA ARG A 37 13.09 12.82 -3.59
C ARG A 37 13.21 14.27 -3.10
N SER A 38 12.21 14.77 -2.38
CA SER A 38 12.21 16.14 -1.86
C SER A 38 11.48 16.27 -0.52
N GLU A 39 12.03 15.67 0.54
CA GLU A 39 11.46 15.70 1.90
C GLU A 39 11.36 17.12 2.50
N CYS A 40 12.25 18.05 2.11
CA CYS A 40 12.18 19.43 2.62
C CYS A 40 11.30 20.35 1.78
N GLY A 41 10.57 19.83 0.78
CA GLY A 41 9.74 20.63 -0.12
C GLY A 41 10.53 21.62 -0.99
N GLY A 42 11.79 21.32 -1.31
CA GLY A 42 12.63 22.17 -2.15
C GLY A 42 13.35 23.33 -1.44
N ARG A 43 13.36 23.34 -0.10
CA ARG A 43 14.02 24.40 0.70
C ARG A 43 15.55 24.27 0.81
N GLY A 44 16.14 23.21 0.25
CA GLY A 44 17.59 22.99 0.33
C GLY A 44 18.10 22.50 1.69
N LEU A 45 17.22 21.96 2.54
CA LEU A 45 17.56 21.57 3.92
C LEU A 45 18.01 20.11 4.05
N CYS A 46 17.42 19.19 3.30
CA CYS A 46 17.61 17.73 3.48
C CYS A 46 18.75 17.11 2.65
N GLY A 47 19.13 17.73 1.52
CA GLY A 47 20.18 17.20 0.63
C GLY A 47 19.82 15.92 -0.16
N LYS A 48 18.55 15.49 -0.14
CA LYS A 48 18.09 14.23 -0.77
C LYS A 48 17.66 14.35 -2.23
N CYS A 49 17.56 15.56 -2.77
CA CYS A 49 17.17 15.82 -4.17
C CYS A 49 18.40 15.88 -5.09
N LYS A 50 19.33 14.93 -4.96
CA LYS A 50 20.59 15.00 -5.72
C LYS A 50 20.34 14.70 -7.19
N VAL A 51 21.01 15.45 -8.06
CA VAL A 51 21.02 15.24 -9.51
C VAL A 51 22.42 15.43 -10.02
N ILE A 52 22.77 14.73 -11.09
CA ILE A 52 24.06 14.88 -11.75
C ILE A 52 23.82 15.65 -13.03
N ILE A 53 24.62 16.71 -13.22
CA ILE A 53 24.47 17.61 -14.35
C ILE A 53 25.82 17.64 -15.08
N PRO A 54 25.98 16.84 -16.16
CA PRO A 54 27.25 16.71 -16.86
C PRO A 54 27.74 18.03 -17.46
N SER A 55 26.80 18.84 -17.96
CA SER A 55 27.09 20.15 -18.52
C SER A 55 27.01 21.23 -17.45
N LYS A 56 28.11 21.91 -17.14
CA LYS A 56 28.16 22.97 -16.11
C LYS A 56 27.53 24.30 -16.56
N THR A 57 26.90 24.34 -17.74
CA THR A 57 26.32 25.55 -18.35
C THR A 57 24.80 25.55 -18.28
N GLY A 58 24.18 26.73 -18.16
CA GLY A 58 22.71 26.89 -18.21
C GLY A 58 22.01 26.86 -16.85
N LEU A 59 22.76 26.74 -15.76
CA LEU A 59 22.26 26.77 -14.39
C LEU A 59 23.01 27.79 -13.54
N ASN A 60 22.40 28.18 -12.42
CA ASN A 60 23.04 29.05 -11.45
C ASN A 60 24.30 28.41 -10.82
N PRO A 61 25.24 29.23 -10.34
CA PRO A 61 26.38 28.76 -9.56
C PRO A 61 25.95 27.97 -8.31
N LEU A 62 26.85 27.12 -7.82
CA LEU A 62 26.66 26.37 -6.57
C LEU A 62 26.31 27.30 -5.41
N THR A 63 25.18 27.05 -4.79
CA THR A 63 24.72 27.79 -3.61
C THR A 63 25.49 27.37 -2.35
N LYS A 64 25.45 28.21 -1.30
CA LYS A 64 26.07 27.88 0.00
C LYS A 64 25.51 26.59 0.60
N ASN A 65 24.21 26.36 0.45
CA ASN A 65 23.53 25.18 0.95
C ASN A 65 23.90 23.91 0.17
N GLU A 66 24.21 24.02 -1.12
CA GLU A 66 24.78 22.89 -1.87
C GLU A 66 26.16 22.53 -1.37
N LYS A 67 27.02 23.53 -1.14
CA LYS A 67 28.39 23.30 -0.62
C LYS A 67 28.44 22.70 0.78
N SER A 68 27.43 22.95 1.62
CA SER A 68 27.35 22.35 2.96
C SER A 68 26.75 20.95 2.96
N ARG A 69 26.06 20.54 1.90
CA ARG A 69 25.35 19.25 1.80
C ARG A 69 25.96 18.26 0.82
N LEU A 70 26.80 18.73 -0.09
CA LEU A 70 27.53 17.91 -1.04
C LEU A 70 29.02 17.92 -0.68
N THR A 71 29.64 16.76 -0.75
CA THR A 71 31.09 16.61 -0.58
C THR A 71 31.84 17.19 -1.79
N ALA A 72 33.11 17.53 -1.60
CA ALA A 72 33.95 18.04 -2.69
C ALA A 72 34.01 17.07 -3.89
N LYS A 73 34.06 15.76 -3.63
CA LYS A 73 34.04 14.71 -4.67
C LYS A 73 32.73 14.65 -5.44
N GLU A 74 31.59 14.84 -4.76
CA GLU A 74 30.28 14.89 -5.41
C GLU A 74 30.17 16.12 -6.31
N ILE A 75 30.59 17.29 -5.82
CA ILE A 75 30.60 18.53 -6.61
C ILE A 75 31.48 18.39 -7.85
N GLU A 76 32.66 17.78 -7.72
CA GLU A 76 33.57 17.51 -8.84
C GLU A 76 32.93 16.62 -9.91
N LYS A 77 32.18 15.60 -9.48
CA LYS A 77 31.39 14.70 -10.34
C LYS A 77 30.13 15.35 -10.94
N GLY A 78 29.87 16.63 -10.66
CA GLY A 78 28.72 17.36 -11.21
C GLY A 78 27.41 17.16 -10.44
N PHE A 79 27.46 16.69 -9.20
CA PHE A 79 26.28 16.63 -8.34
C PHE A 79 25.81 18.02 -7.95
N ARG A 80 24.49 18.20 -7.98
CA ARG A 80 23.77 19.40 -7.59
C ARG A 80 22.50 19.02 -6.83
N LEU A 81 21.90 19.98 -6.12
CA LEU A 81 20.58 19.79 -5.52
C LEU A 81 19.52 20.32 -6.49
N ALA A 82 18.60 19.46 -6.92
CA ALA A 82 17.58 19.79 -7.92
C ALA A 82 16.72 21.00 -7.52
N CYS A 83 16.48 21.17 -6.21
CA CYS A 83 15.69 22.29 -5.69
C CYS A 83 16.41 23.65 -5.72
N LEU A 84 17.74 23.65 -5.67
CA LEU A 84 18.56 24.88 -5.65
C LEU A 84 19.20 25.18 -7.01
N SER A 85 19.10 24.25 -7.95
CA SER A 85 19.59 24.38 -9.32
C SER A 85 18.54 25.09 -10.18
N LEU A 86 18.76 26.38 -10.43
CA LEU A 86 17.87 27.24 -11.21
C LEU A 86 18.41 27.43 -12.62
N VAL A 87 17.48 27.41 -13.59
CA VAL A 87 17.74 27.60 -15.02
C VAL A 87 18.03 29.08 -15.31
N THR A 88 19.16 29.40 -15.96
CA THR A 88 19.63 30.80 -16.17
C THR A 88 19.24 31.40 -17.51
N GLY A 89 18.91 30.59 -18.53
CA GLY A 89 18.60 31.08 -19.89
C GLY A 89 19.79 31.08 -20.85
N GLU A 90 20.98 30.67 -20.39
CA GLU A 90 22.24 30.75 -21.16
C GLU A 90 22.48 29.55 -22.08
N ALA A 91 21.90 28.38 -21.76
CA ALA A 91 22.04 27.15 -22.54
C ALA A 91 20.73 26.82 -23.27
N GLU A 92 20.82 26.19 -24.44
CA GLU A 92 19.62 25.76 -25.19
C GLU A 92 19.04 24.45 -24.65
N ASN A 93 19.91 23.58 -24.11
CA ASN A 93 19.52 22.32 -23.49
C ASN A 93 20.34 22.02 -22.23
N VAL A 94 19.74 21.27 -21.31
CA VAL A 94 20.40 20.76 -20.10
C VAL A 94 20.01 19.29 -19.91
N THR A 95 20.99 18.41 -19.86
CA THR A 95 20.77 17.00 -19.50
C THR A 95 20.94 16.85 -17.99
N VAL A 96 19.93 16.26 -17.36
CA VAL A 96 19.90 15.96 -15.93
C VAL A 96 19.83 14.46 -15.75
N ILE A 97 20.86 13.89 -15.13
CA ILE A 97 20.91 12.49 -14.76
C ILE A 97 20.41 12.38 -13.33
N ILE A 98 19.38 11.56 -13.11
CA ILE A 98 18.85 11.30 -11.78
C ILE A 98 19.53 10.03 -11.26
N PRO A 99 20.44 10.16 -10.27
CA PRO A 99 21.11 9.00 -9.68
C PRO A 99 20.11 8.17 -8.87
N GLU A 100 20.37 6.87 -8.73
CA GLU A 100 19.45 5.93 -8.08
C GLU A 100 19.03 6.37 -6.68
N GLU A 101 19.93 6.97 -5.89
CA GLU A 101 19.62 7.36 -4.51
C GLU A 101 18.56 8.48 -4.44
N SER A 102 18.39 9.23 -5.53
CA SER A 102 17.43 10.35 -5.63
C SER A 102 16.18 10.01 -6.44
N ARG A 103 16.17 8.85 -7.11
CA ARG A 103 14.96 8.34 -7.76
C ARG A 103 13.95 7.92 -6.71
N LEU A 104 12.71 8.31 -6.94
CA LEU A 104 11.55 7.66 -6.35
C LEU A 104 11.17 6.48 -7.27
N GLU A 105 12.08 5.52 -7.44
CA GLU A 105 11.66 4.23 -8.01
C GLU A 105 10.57 3.65 -7.10
N LYS A 106 9.53 3.09 -7.72
CA LYS A 106 8.47 2.35 -7.01
C LYS A 106 9.16 1.48 -5.97
N ARG A 107 8.98 1.78 -4.69
CA ARG A 107 9.48 0.93 -3.62
C ARG A 107 8.91 -0.46 -3.90
N ARG A 108 9.73 -1.35 -4.47
CA ARG A 108 9.56 -2.79 -4.27
C ARG A 108 9.65 -2.94 -2.77
N ILE A 109 8.49 -3.18 -2.17
CA ILE A 109 8.42 -3.73 -0.82
C ILE A 109 9.38 -4.92 -0.85
N LEU A 110 10.22 -5.09 0.16
CA LEU A 110 10.93 -6.35 0.32
C LEU A 110 9.84 -7.42 0.45
N ILE A 111 9.61 -8.17 -0.63
CA ILE A 111 8.72 -9.34 -0.65
C ILE A 111 9.50 -10.55 -0.10
N GLU A 112 10.82 -10.48 -0.04
CA GLU A 112 11.69 -11.51 0.56
C GLU A 112 11.68 -11.38 2.09
N GLY A 113 10.57 -11.74 2.72
CA GLY A 113 10.56 -12.20 4.10
C GLY A 113 11.09 -13.64 4.14
N PHE A 114 11.75 -14.03 5.24
CA PHE A 114 12.03 -15.44 5.49
C PHE A 114 10.71 -16.20 5.60
N GLU A 115 10.35 -16.98 4.59
CA GLU A 115 9.30 -17.98 4.69
C GLU A 115 9.76 -19.04 5.69
N ARG A 116 9.10 -19.08 6.85
CA ARG A 116 9.21 -20.20 7.77
C ARG A 116 8.05 -21.12 7.51
N ASP A 117 8.30 -22.42 7.47
CA ASP A 117 7.23 -23.41 7.55
C ASP A 117 6.49 -23.23 8.87
N VAL A 118 5.22 -22.83 8.79
CA VAL A 118 4.32 -22.70 9.92
C VAL A 118 3.15 -23.65 9.70
N SER A 119 2.78 -24.40 10.74
CA SER A 119 1.56 -25.20 10.70
C SER A 119 0.36 -24.27 10.60
N LEU A 120 -0.47 -24.46 9.57
CA LEU A 120 -1.65 -23.63 9.36
C LEU A 120 -2.73 -24.00 10.37
N GLU A 121 -3.03 -23.05 11.26
CA GLU A 121 -4.15 -23.10 12.19
C GLU A 121 -5.05 -21.87 11.96
N PRO A 122 -5.74 -21.77 10.82
CA PRO A 122 -6.54 -20.61 10.51
C PRO A 122 -7.74 -20.53 11.47
N ALA A 123 -7.97 -19.33 12.01
CA ALA A 123 -9.13 -19.06 12.86
C ALA A 123 -10.46 -19.32 12.15
N ILE A 124 -10.49 -19.24 10.81
CA ILE A 124 -11.68 -19.50 9.99
C ILE A 124 -11.33 -20.59 8.99
N TYR A 125 -12.16 -21.63 8.93
CA TYR A 125 -12.03 -22.71 7.95
C TYR A 125 -13.40 -23.23 7.53
N LYS A 126 -13.44 -23.90 6.37
CA LYS A 126 -14.65 -24.52 5.84
C LYS A 126 -14.59 -26.03 5.98
N VAL A 127 -15.72 -26.64 6.31
CA VAL A 127 -15.90 -28.08 6.35
C VAL A 127 -17.04 -28.45 5.42
N PHE A 128 -16.74 -29.28 4.41
CA PHE A 128 -17.75 -29.88 3.57
C PHE A 128 -18.26 -31.18 4.20
N LEU A 129 -19.58 -31.28 4.38
CA LEU A 129 -20.21 -32.43 5.04
C LEU A 129 -21.56 -32.80 4.41
N GLU A 130 -21.94 -34.05 4.60
CA GLU A 130 -23.25 -34.59 4.21
C GLU A 130 -24.12 -34.79 5.44
N VAL A 131 -25.28 -34.14 5.45
CA VAL A 131 -26.23 -34.18 6.56
C VAL A 131 -27.27 -35.28 6.29
N PRO A 132 -27.59 -36.16 7.27
CA PRO A 132 -28.56 -37.21 7.06
C PRO A 132 -29.95 -36.66 6.74
N LYS A 133 -30.59 -37.11 5.65
CA LYS A 133 -31.93 -36.64 5.27
C LYS A 133 -32.97 -36.91 6.37
N PRO A 134 -33.94 -36.01 6.59
CA PRO A 134 -35.02 -36.22 7.54
C PRO A 134 -35.88 -37.39 7.07
N SER A 135 -36.32 -38.19 8.03
CA SER A 135 -37.21 -39.32 7.78
C SER A 135 -38.22 -39.43 8.92
N LEU A 136 -39.26 -40.25 8.75
CA LEU A 136 -40.20 -40.53 9.84
C LEU A 136 -39.51 -41.19 11.05
N GLY A 137 -38.35 -41.84 10.85
CA GLY A 137 -37.54 -42.40 11.93
C GLY A 137 -36.55 -41.41 12.56
N ASP A 138 -36.37 -40.22 11.97
CA ASP A 138 -35.44 -39.20 12.46
C ASP A 138 -36.02 -37.79 12.24
N VAL A 139 -36.74 -37.31 13.25
CA VAL A 139 -37.50 -36.05 13.27
C VAL A 139 -36.73 -34.87 13.85
N ARG A 140 -35.41 -34.99 14.04
CA ARG A 140 -34.57 -33.90 14.58
C ARG A 140 -34.62 -32.66 13.71
N ALA A 141 -34.55 -31.50 14.37
CA ALA A 141 -34.50 -30.20 13.71
C ALA A 141 -33.21 -30.04 12.89
N ASP A 142 -33.25 -29.20 11.86
CA ASP A 142 -32.14 -28.98 10.93
C ASP A 142 -30.84 -28.56 11.65
N ALA A 143 -30.93 -27.70 12.67
CA ALA A 143 -29.78 -27.29 13.48
C ALA A 143 -29.17 -28.45 14.30
N GLU A 144 -30.01 -29.23 15.00
CA GLU A 144 -29.53 -30.39 15.76
C GLU A 144 -28.88 -31.44 14.87
N ARG A 145 -29.46 -31.64 13.68
CA ARG A 145 -28.98 -32.58 12.68
C ARG A 145 -27.60 -32.17 12.13
N LEU A 146 -27.39 -30.87 11.88
CA LEU A 146 -26.08 -30.34 11.48
C LEU A 146 -25.04 -30.53 12.59
N LEU A 147 -25.37 -30.11 13.82
CA LEU A 147 -24.46 -30.22 14.96
C LEU A 147 -24.10 -31.68 15.29
N ASN A 148 -25.04 -32.62 15.08
CA ASN A 148 -24.79 -34.04 15.30
C ASN A 148 -23.70 -34.60 14.36
N VAL A 149 -23.62 -34.10 13.12
CA VAL A 149 -22.58 -34.51 12.15
C VAL A 149 -21.23 -33.88 12.49
N LEU A 150 -21.24 -32.62 12.95
CA LEU A 150 -20.01 -31.92 13.35
C LEU A 150 -19.38 -32.47 14.64
N GLY A 151 -20.14 -33.21 15.45
CA GLY A 151 -19.62 -33.92 16.63
C GLY A 151 -19.32 -33.02 17.84
N GLU A 152 -19.31 -31.70 17.67
CA GLU A 152 -19.00 -30.72 18.71
C GLU A 152 -20.18 -29.78 19.00
N LYS A 153 -20.27 -29.32 20.25
CA LYS A 153 -21.21 -28.25 20.62
C LYS A 153 -20.67 -26.93 20.12
N MET A 154 -21.12 -26.52 18.94
CA MET A 154 -20.83 -25.21 18.36
C MET A 154 -22.03 -24.29 18.49
N GLU A 155 -21.77 -23.00 18.69
CA GLU A 155 -22.77 -21.95 18.54
C GLU A 155 -23.09 -21.75 17.06
N ILE A 156 -24.35 -21.46 16.75
CA ILE A 156 -24.77 -21.14 15.38
C ILE A 156 -25.18 -19.68 15.35
N SER A 157 -24.64 -18.89 14.42
CA SER A 157 -25.08 -17.51 14.23
C SER A 157 -26.56 -17.46 13.83
N LEU A 158 -27.24 -16.37 14.21
CA LEU A 158 -28.66 -16.20 13.89
C LEU A 158 -28.88 -16.17 12.37
N GLU A 159 -27.96 -15.52 11.65
CA GLU A 159 -27.98 -15.43 10.18
C GLU A 159 -27.93 -16.82 9.54
N VAL A 160 -27.11 -17.72 10.08
CA VAL A 160 -27.04 -19.11 9.63
C VAL A 160 -28.33 -19.85 9.97
N LEU A 161 -28.84 -19.74 11.20
CA LEU A 161 -30.08 -20.40 11.61
C LEU A 161 -31.27 -20.04 10.71
N GLN A 162 -31.35 -18.78 10.28
CA GLN A 162 -32.43 -18.28 9.42
C GLN A 162 -32.41 -18.89 8.02
N LYS A 163 -31.23 -19.11 7.42
CA LYS A 163 -31.10 -19.67 6.06
C LYS A 163 -30.87 -21.17 6.02
N LEU A 164 -30.52 -21.78 7.16
CA LEU A 164 -30.14 -23.19 7.28
C LEU A 164 -31.14 -24.16 6.62
N PRO A 165 -32.47 -24.06 6.83
CA PRO A 165 -33.41 -25.01 6.24
C PRO A 165 -33.41 -25.00 4.71
N THR A 166 -33.32 -23.80 4.11
CA THR A 166 -33.31 -23.62 2.66
C THR A 166 -32.01 -24.14 2.08
N VAL A 167 -30.86 -23.74 2.66
CA VAL A 167 -29.53 -24.14 2.18
C VAL A 167 -29.33 -25.66 2.22
N LEU A 168 -29.80 -26.34 3.28
CA LEU A 168 -29.73 -27.80 3.37
C LEU A 168 -30.51 -28.50 2.24
N ARG A 169 -31.70 -27.99 1.90
CA ARG A 169 -32.55 -28.58 0.88
C ARG A 169 -32.01 -28.31 -0.52
N ASP A 170 -31.59 -27.08 -0.79
CA ASP A 170 -31.00 -26.66 -2.08
C ASP A 170 -29.70 -27.42 -2.36
N GLY A 171 -28.88 -27.65 -1.33
CA GLY A 171 -27.66 -28.46 -1.41
C GLY A 171 -27.89 -29.97 -1.49
N ASN A 172 -29.14 -30.44 -1.53
CA ASN A 172 -29.50 -31.87 -1.42
C ASN A 172 -28.78 -32.54 -0.23
N TRP A 173 -28.76 -31.85 0.90
CA TRP A 173 -28.14 -32.24 2.16
C TRP A 173 -26.61 -32.34 2.13
N LYS A 174 -25.97 -31.77 1.11
CA LYS A 174 -24.52 -31.57 1.03
C LYS A 174 -24.24 -30.08 1.17
N VAL A 175 -23.44 -29.70 2.16
CA VAL A 175 -23.21 -28.30 2.50
C VAL A 175 -21.76 -28.05 2.91
N SER A 176 -21.30 -26.83 2.68
CA SER A 176 -20.07 -26.30 3.25
C SER A 176 -20.42 -25.39 4.42
N VAL A 177 -19.81 -25.66 5.57
CA VAL A 177 -20.01 -24.89 6.81
C VAL A 177 -18.74 -24.10 7.10
N THR A 178 -18.89 -22.79 7.32
CA THR A 178 -17.76 -21.93 7.72
C THR A 178 -17.75 -21.81 9.24
N ILE A 179 -16.63 -22.21 9.84
CA ILE A 179 -16.43 -22.29 11.29
C ILE A 179 -15.39 -21.24 11.70
N TRP A 180 -15.66 -20.55 12.80
CA TRP A 180 -14.75 -19.63 13.46
C TRP A 180 -14.30 -20.20 14.82
N ASN A 181 -12.98 -20.27 15.02
CA ASN A 181 -12.28 -20.68 16.24
C ASN A 181 -12.76 -22.00 16.86
N ASN A 182 -13.19 -22.97 16.04
CA ASN A 182 -13.78 -24.23 16.48
C ASN A 182 -14.96 -24.06 17.46
N GLN A 183 -15.61 -22.90 17.46
CA GLN A 183 -16.63 -22.55 18.46
C GLN A 183 -17.93 -22.13 17.83
N ARG A 184 -17.89 -21.49 16.66
CA ARG A 184 -19.07 -20.86 16.08
C ARG A 184 -19.17 -21.10 14.59
N ILE A 185 -20.34 -21.55 14.15
CA ILE A 185 -20.74 -21.56 12.75
C ILE A 185 -21.17 -20.15 12.38
N ILE A 186 -20.43 -19.53 11.46
CA ILE A 186 -20.66 -18.16 11.01
C ILE A 186 -21.31 -18.09 9.64
N ASP A 187 -21.16 -19.14 8.83
CA ASP A 187 -21.78 -19.21 7.50
C ASP A 187 -22.10 -20.65 7.06
N ILE A 188 -23.02 -20.79 6.11
CA ILE A 188 -23.36 -22.07 5.46
C ILE A 188 -23.74 -21.85 3.99
N GLU A 189 -23.26 -22.76 3.13
CA GLU A 189 -23.43 -22.74 1.68
C GLU A 189 -23.92 -24.11 1.16
N ALA A 190 -24.74 -24.09 0.11
CA ALA A 190 -25.25 -25.30 -0.53
C ALA A 190 -24.16 -25.91 -1.44
N GLY A 191 -23.98 -27.23 -1.36
CA GLY A 191 -22.95 -27.93 -2.11
C GLY A 191 -21.55 -27.75 -1.51
N ARG A 192 -20.52 -28.00 -2.34
CA ARG A 192 -19.13 -27.90 -1.93
C ARG A 192 -18.56 -26.54 -2.31
N SER A 193 -18.07 -25.83 -1.31
CA SER A 193 -17.26 -24.62 -1.43
C SER A 193 -15.99 -24.78 -0.61
N ASP A 194 -14.85 -24.70 -1.28
CA ASP A 194 -13.51 -24.81 -0.68
C ASP A 194 -12.81 -23.44 -0.61
N GLU A 195 -13.27 -22.45 -1.38
CA GLU A 195 -12.65 -21.12 -1.42
C GLU A 195 -12.91 -20.34 -0.13
N SER A 196 -11.83 -19.89 0.49
CA SER A 196 -11.87 -18.94 1.60
C SER A 196 -10.61 -18.10 1.63
N TYR A 197 -10.81 -16.79 1.76
CA TYR A 197 -9.75 -15.80 1.67
C TYR A 197 -9.75 -14.93 2.92
N GLY A 198 -8.55 -14.54 3.36
CA GLY A 198 -8.32 -13.59 4.43
C GLY A 198 -7.63 -12.33 3.91
N VAL A 199 -7.78 -11.23 4.64
CA VAL A 199 -6.99 -10.02 4.39
C VAL A 199 -6.20 -9.69 5.65
N ALA A 200 -4.88 -9.64 5.54
CA ALA A 200 -4.03 -9.11 6.59
C ALA A 200 -3.68 -7.66 6.25
N VAL A 201 -3.91 -6.73 7.18
CA VAL A 201 -3.65 -5.30 6.98
C VAL A 201 -2.60 -4.82 7.98
N ASP A 202 -1.49 -4.32 7.47
CA ASP A 202 -0.47 -3.60 8.23
C ASP A 202 -0.72 -2.10 8.14
N LEU A 203 -1.10 -1.50 9.27
CA LEU A 203 -1.42 -0.08 9.42
C LEU A 203 -0.22 0.70 9.93
N GLY A 204 0.68 1.07 9.01
CA GLY A 204 1.80 1.96 9.30
C GLY A 204 1.39 3.45 9.32
N THR A 205 2.18 4.27 10.01
CA THR A 205 1.97 5.73 10.10
C THR A 205 2.02 6.42 8.73
N SER A 206 2.87 5.95 7.83
CA SER A 206 3.02 6.51 6.47
C SER A 206 2.42 5.64 5.37
N LYS A 207 2.22 4.34 5.62
CA LYS A 207 1.78 3.38 4.59
C LYS A 207 0.83 2.36 5.20
N ILE A 208 -0.15 1.96 4.40
CA ILE A 208 -1.01 0.83 4.70
C ILE A 208 -0.73 -0.25 3.66
N ILE A 209 -0.46 -1.47 4.14
CA ILE A 209 -0.19 -2.64 3.30
C ILE A 209 -1.29 -3.66 3.54
N GLY A 210 -1.88 -4.17 2.47
CA GLY A 210 -2.87 -5.25 2.51
C GLY A 210 -2.33 -6.48 1.82
N TYR A 211 -2.49 -7.64 2.45
CA TYR A 211 -2.16 -8.96 1.91
C TYR A 211 -3.45 -9.75 1.78
N LEU A 212 -3.77 -10.18 0.56
CA LEU A 212 -4.83 -11.15 0.30
C LEU A 212 -4.23 -12.54 0.44
N VAL A 213 -4.80 -13.35 1.33
CA VAL A 213 -4.28 -14.67 1.72
C VAL A 213 -5.32 -15.75 1.41
N ASP A 214 -4.89 -16.85 0.79
CA ASP A 214 -5.65 -18.09 0.70
C ASP A 214 -5.61 -18.80 2.05
N LEU A 215 -6.75 -18.93 2.74
CA LEU A 215 -6.76 -19.49 4.11
C LEU A 215 -6.46 -21.00 4.14
N PRO A 216 -6.95 -21.83 3.20
CA PRO A 216 -6.61 -23.26 3.13
C PRO A 216 -5.11 -23.55 3.04
N ASN A 217 -4.37 -22.81 2.20
CA ASN A 217 -2.96 -23.10 1.91
C ASN A 217 -1.97 -22.09 2.51
N GLY A 218 -2.46 -20.97 3.04
CA GLY A 218 -1.64 -19.90 3.62
C GLY A 218 -0.96 -18.99 2.59
N ASP A 219 -1.24 -19.19 1.30
CA ASP A 219 -0.55 -18.49 0.22
C ASP A 219 -0.97 -17.02 0.13
N ILE A 220 0.00 -16.12 -0.05
CA ILE A 220 -0.28 -14.71 -0.36
C ILE A 220 -0.60 -14.59 -1.84
N ILE A 221 -1.88 -14.40 -2.16
CA ILE A 221 -2.38 -14.24 -3.53
C ILE A 221 -1.98 -12.89 -4.10
N ARG A 222 -2.08 -11.83 -3.29
CA ARG A 222 -1.81 -10.47 -3.73
C ARG A 222 -1.42 -9.55 -2.59
N THR A 223 -0.47 -8.66 -2.87
CA THR A 223 -0.12 -7.54 -1.98
C THR A 223 -0.50 -6.21 -2.62
N ALA A 224 -1.14 -5.34 -1.85
CA ALA A 224 -1.47 -3.97 -2.24
C ALA A 224 -0.92 -2.99 -1.20
N THR A 225 -0.65 -1.76 -1.62
CA THR A 225 -0.12 -0.72 -0.72
C THR A 225 -0.63 0.64 -1.14
N ILE A 226 -0.99 1.44 -0.13
CA ILE A 226 -1.36 2.83 -0.28
C ILE A 226 -0.56 3.69 0.70
N GLU A 227 -0.46 4.99 0.42
CA GLU A 227 -0.02 5.95 1.44
C GLU A 227 -1.12 6.08 2.49
N ASN A 228 -0.74 6.24 3.76
CA ASN A 228 -1.72 6.39 4.83
C ASN A 228 -2.45 7.73 4.64
N PRO A 229 -3.78 7.75 4.37
CA PRO A 229 -4.52 8.98 4.14
C PRO A 229 -4.45 9.96 5.32
N GLN A 230 -4.22 9.47 6.53
CA GLN A 230 -4.08 10.28 7.75
C GLN A 230 -2.83 11.17 7.77
N LEU A 231 -1.92 11.03 6.79
CA LEU A 231 -0.75 11.92 6.65
C LEU A 231 -1.13 13.39 6.54
N VAL A 232 -2.31 13.71 6.01
CA VAL A 232 -2.80 15.11 5.91
C VAL A 232 -3.01 15.76 7.28
N TYR A 233 -3.20 14.95 8.33
CA TYR A 233 -3.39 15.40 9.71
C TYR A 233 -2.10 15.34 10.54
N GLY A 234 -0.98 14.89 9.96
CA GLY A 234 0.30 14.83 10.67
C GLY A 234 1.16 13.66 10.23
N GLU A 235 2.48 13.89 10.15
CA GLU A 235 3.46 12.87 9.77
C GLU A 235 3.73 11.86 10.91
N ASP A 236 3.46 12.24 12.16
CA ASP A 236 3.68 11.43 13.35
C ASP A 236 2.40 11.20 14.18
N LEU A 237 2.45 10.18 15.05
CA LEU A 237 1.31 9.77 15.89
C LEU A 237 0.92 10.81 16.93
N VAL A 238 1.88 11.54 17.51
CA VAL A 238 1.61 12.51 18.58
C VAL A 238 0.77 13.65 18.05
N THR A 239 1.14 14.17 16.87
CA THR A 239 0.37 15.22 16.18
C THR A 239 -1.08 14.79 15.92
N ARG A 240 -1.30 13.55 15.46
CA ARG A 240 -2.66 13.02 15.21
C ARG A 240 -3.47 12.84 16.49
N ILE A 241 -2.85 12.37 17.57
CA ILE A 241 -3.52 12.24 18.88
C ILE A 241 -3.93 13.61 19.39
N SER A 242 -3.03 14.60 19.36
CA SER A 242 -3.32 15.96 19.80
C SER A 242 -4.51 16.57 19.05
N LEU A 243 -4.59 16.38 17.73
CA LEU A 243 -5.74 16.85 16.93
C LEU A 243 -7.08 16.27 17.39
N THR A 244 -7.12 14.99 17.76
CA THR A 244 -8.37 14.37 18.25
C THR A 244 -8.77 14.79 19.66
N ILE A 245 -7.80 15.26 20.46
CA ILE A 245 -8.04 15.79 21.81
C ILE A 245 -8.63 17.20 21.72
N GLU A 246 -8.14 18.01 20.78
CA GLU A 246 -8.58 19.39 20.57
C GLU A 246 -9.94 19.46 19.85
N GLU A 247 -10.17 18.61 18.84
CA GLU A 247 -11.38 18.59 18.00
C GLU A 247 -11.95 17.17 17.88
N LYS A 248 -13.11 16.91 18.51
CA LYS A 248 -13.73 15.57 18.49
C LYS A 248 -14.15 15.13 17.08
N GLU A 249 -14.49 16.06 16.21
CA GLU A 249 -14.85 15.82 14.82
C GLU A 249 -13.67 15.22 14.03
N LYS A 250 -12.43 15.56 14.39
CA LYS A 250 -11.22 15.04 13.74
C LYS A 250 -10.99 13.56 13.98
N LEU A 251 -11.54 12.99 15.06
CA LEU A 251 -11.53 11.55 15.26
C LEU A 251 -12.33 10.83 14.18
N GLN A 252 -13.50 11.37 13.83
CA GLN A 252 -14.34 10.82 12.77
C GLN A 252 -13.66 10.94 11.41
N GLU A 253 -12.99 12.07 11.15
CA GLU A 253 -12.21 12.28 9.92
C GLU A 253 -11.00 11.34 9.81
N LEU A 254 -10.33 11.01 10.92
CA LEU A 254 -9.22 10.04 10.91
C LEU A 254 -9.68 8.59 10.71
N HIS A 255 -10.93 8.27 11.07
CA HIS A 255 -11.52 6.94 10.89
C HIS A 255 -12.05 6.68 9.47
N ASN A 256 -12.43 7.73 8.73
CA ASN A 256 -13.03 7.64 7.39
C ASN A 256 -11.98 7.78 6.28
#